data_AF-A0A1V6RWD7-F1
#
_entry.id   AF-A0A1V6RWD7-F1
#
_cell.length_a   1.000
_cell.length_b   1.000
_cell.length_c   1.000
_cell.angle_alpha   90.00
_cell.angle_beta   90.00
_cell.angle_gamma   90.00
#
_symmetry.space_group_name_H-M   'P 1'
#
loop_
_entity.id
_entity.type
_entity.pdbx_description
1 polymer ?
#
loop_
_entity_poly.entity_id
_entity_poly.type
_entity_poly.pdbx_seq_one_letter_code
_entity_poly.pdbx_strand_id
1 'polypeptide(L)'
;MSRLLNLPSELLARTFSYVNQSSLKSLRQSCRFISQLATDQLYRTVRLQPSKTSQNRLQEILNNPSLRRVPRKIYIDTVDESLNYDDEEEQKWPQGWENLVSQVKELPRLNAAVLCFDKGFTSDSTDHDYLHYEDFPQTPQFRFQAMHKLFSLLESLRHPIQDLGIRNLQADNPKDPKTLAKLGKVLSGLLSLRLSITSETNDAAPEHDLEYPEIRKFFKELPSTWLSPAAPSLQHLSLCSREYWGFYPHLDLSNLFFPRLKTLSLGNFCFFHDGQIDWILKHGDTLEEIYFDDCAVLYDFCMMEENVDACALPRDTLVRREGDESLYGSFEKRWHDIFDLFAERLPKLRHFRIGRSNWYSNIPFEQERDIKVGLYSNRYMCCYDGYGPSPYMEGEDPKDLANIENAWRPSPECDDEDRAALRKLLAKLGQSVQESYLDSYSGGRIVDLVQKRYGSAE
;
A
#
# COMPACT_ATOMS: atom_id res chain seq x y z
N MET A 1 -23.71 25.41 24.45
CA MET A 1 -24.09 25.18 23.04
C MET A 1 -23.84 26.37 22.12
N SER A 2 -24.10 27.62 22.54
CA SER A 2 -23.91 28.81 21.69
C SER A 2 -22.50 28.97 21.10
N ARG A 3 -21.46 28.60 21.84
CA ARG A 3 -20.06 28.73 21.38
C ARG A 3 -19.68 27.78 20.24
N LEU A 4 -20.32 26.60 20.13
CA LEU A 4 -19.98 25.62 19.09
C LEU A 4 -20.57 26.03 17.73
N LEU A 5 -21.79 26.59 17.73
CA LEU A 5 -22.47 27.07 16.51
C LEU A 5 -21.86 28.37 15.95
N ASN A 6 -20.96 29.00 16.71
CA ASN A 6 -20.22 30.18 16.25
C ASN A 6 -18.98 29.81 15.41
N LEU A 7 -18.61 28.53 15.35
CA LEU A 7 -17.52 28.08 14.49
C LEU A 7 -17.98 28.04 13.02
N PRO A 8 -17.13 28.43 12.05
CA PRO A 8 -17.39 28.22 10.64
C PRO A 8 -17.77 26.76 10.34
N SER A 9 -18.73 26.58 9.44
CA SER A 9 -19.25 25.26 9.05
C SER A 9 -18.15 24.30 8.58
N GLU A 10 -17.11 24.85 7.97
CA GLU A 10 -15.94 24.15 7.44
C GLU A 10 -15.11 23.52 8.57
N LEU A 11 -14.92 24.24 9.67
CA LEU A 11 -14.18 23.74 10.82
C LEU A 11 -14.99 22.66 11.56
N LEU A 12 -16.31 22.84 11.65
CA LEU A 12 -17.20 21.83 12.23
C LEU A 12 -17.25 20.56 11.38
N ALA A 13 -17.38 20.69 10.05
CA ALA A 13 -17.34 19.56 9.13
C ALA A 13 -16.01 18.80 9.23
N ARG A 14 -14.88 19.52 9.32
CA ARG A 14 -13.57 18.93 9.53
C ARG A 14 -13.44 18.25 10.90
N THR A 15 -14.06 18.80 11.94
CA THR A 15 -14.09 18.13 13.26
C THR A 15 -14.90 16.84 13.18
N PHE A 16 -16.07 16.89 12.52
CA PHE A 16 -16.97 15.74 12.37
C PHE A 16 -16.36 14.62 11.54
N SER A 17 -15.42 14.89 10.63
CA SER A 17 -14.72 13.83 9.90
C SER A 17 -13.83 12.96 10.77
N TYR A 18 -13.49 13.37 12.00
CA TYR A 18 -12.75 12.56 12.98
C TYR A 18 -13.65 11.83 13.98
N VAL A 19 -14.97 11.97 13.87
CA VAL A 19 -15.93 11.41 14.83
C VAL A 19 -16.45 10.07 14.31
N ASN A 20 -16.57 9.08 15.19
CA ASN A 20 -17.07 7.75 14.82
C ASN A 20 -18.55 7.79 14.37
N GLN A 21 -18.96 6.75 13.62
CA GLN A 21 -20.28 6.69 13.02
C GLN A 21 -21.43 6.74 14.04
N SER A 22 -21.25 6.10 15.21
CA SER A 22 -22.26 6.13 16.28
C SER A 22 -22.49 7.56 16.80
N SER A 23 -21.40 8.27 17.07
CA SER A 23 -21.43 9.65 17.53
C SER A 23 -21.98 10.60 16.47
N LEU A 24 -21.67 10.37 15.18
CA LEU A 24 -22.28 11.12 14.09
C LEU A 24 -23.80 10.91 14.00
N LYS A 25 -24.31 9.69 14.24
CA LYS A 25 -25.76 9.42 14.32
C LYS A 25 -26.41 10.19 15.47
N SER A 26 -25.76 10.23 16.64
CA SER A 26 -26.23 11.04 17.77
C SER A 26 -26.18 12.54 17.48
N LEU A 27 -25.08 13.03 16.89
CA LEU A 27 -24.95 14.44 16.46
C LEU A 27 -26.06 14.82 15.50
N ARG A 28 -26.42 13.93 14.58
CA ARG A 28 -27.47 14.16 13.59
C ARG A 28 -28.85 14.46 14.22
N GLN A 29 -29.09 14.02 15.46
CA GLN A 29 -30.33 14.22 16.20
C GLN A 29 -30.36 15.53 17.02
N SER A 30 -29.25 16.28 17.08
CA SER A 30 -29.12 17.43 17.99
C SER A 30 -29.90 18.68 17.55
N CYS A 31 -29.56 19.27 16.39
CA CYS A 31 -30.25 20.43 15.82
C CYS A 31 -30.15 20.41 14.29
N ARG A 32 -30.97 21.21 13.58
CA ARG A 32 -31.03 21.18 12.10
C ARG A 32 -29.68 21.42 11.44
N PHE A 33 -28.91 22.38 11.94
CA PHE A 33 -27.60 22.73 11.38
C PHE A 33 -26.58 21.58 11.54
N ILE A 34 -26.43 21.06 12.77
CA ILE A 34 -25.55 19.91 13.04
C ILE A 34 -26.05 18.66 12.31
N SER A 35 -27.37 18.49 12.20
CA SER A 35 -27.99 17.40 11.46
C SER A 35 -27.57 17.37 10.01
N GLN A 36 -27.50 18.53 9.35
CA GLN A 36 -27.03 18.63 7.97
C GLN A 36 -25.54 18.26 7.85
N LEU A 37 -24.68 18.80 8.72
CA LEU A 37 -23.24 18.51 8.69
C LEU A 37 -22.92 17.04 9.01
N ALA A 38 -23.59 16.48 10.02
CA ALA A 38 -23.44 15.08 10.40
C ALA A 38 -23.99 14.14 9.32
N THR A 39 -25.10 14.50 8.67
CA THR A 39 -25.62 13.76 7.51
C THR A 39 -24.62 13.78 6.35
N ASP A 40 -24.03 14.94 6.04
CA ASP A 40 -23.00 15.02 5.00
C ASP A 40 -21.84 14.06 5.30
N GLN A 41 -21.29 14.06 6.52
CA GLN A 41 -20.20 13.14 6.88
C GLN A 41 -20.61 11.66 6.90
N LEU A 42 -21.81 11.34 7.43
CA LEU A 42 -22.29 9.96 7.53
C LEU A 42 -22.46 9.26 6.18
N TYR A 43 -22.92 9.99 5.16
CA TYR A 43 -23.22 9.43 3.84
C TYR A 43 -22.19 9.86 2.78
N ARG A 44 -21.13 10.58 3.15
CA ARG A 44 -20.05 10.98 2.24
C ARG A 44 -19.37 9.77 1.59
N THR A 45 -19.23 8.70 2.37
CA THR A 45 -18.65 7.43 1.96
C THR A 45 -19.73 6.36 2.02
N VAL A 46 -19.94 5.67 0.91
CA VAL A 46 -20.83 4.51 0.83
C VAL A 46 -19.97 3.26 0.72
N ARG A 47 -20.17 2.28 1.61
CA ARG A 47 -19.54 0.97 1.51
C ARG A 47 -20.57 -0.04 1.05
N LEU A 48 -20.21 -0.77 0.02
CA LEU A 48 -21.08 -1.71 -0.62
C LEU A 48 -20.50 -3.11 -0.51
N GLN A 49 -21.14 -3.88 0.36
CA GLN A 49 -20.83 -5.27 0.60
C GLN A 49 -21.61 -6.17 -0.36
N PRO A 50 -21.15 -7.41 -0.63
CA PRO A 50 -21.82 -8.36 -1.51
C PRO A 50 -23.10 -8.96 -0.89
N SER A 51 -23.90 -8.15 -0.19
CA SER A 51 -25.14 -8.56 0.49
C SER A 51 -26.35 -7.77 0.00
N LYS A 52 -27.52 -8.43 -0.01
CA LYS A 52 -28.81 -7.80 -0.37
C LYS A 52 -29.13 -6.60 0.54
N THR A 53 -28.75 -6.68 1.81
CA THR A 53 -28.90 -5.59 2.78
C THR A 53 -28.12 -4.35 2.35
N SER A 54 -26.88 -4.52 1.87
CA SER A 54 -26.07 -3.40 1.40
C SER A 54 -26.65 -2.76 0.14
N GLN A 55 -27.16 -3.58 -0.78
CA GLN A 55 -27.82 -3.08 -2.00
C GLN A 55 -29.09 -2.28 -1.67
N ASN A 56 -29.94 -2.78 -0.77
CA ASN A 56 -31.15 -2.06 -0.34
C ASN A 56 -30.82 -0.70 0.29
N ARG A 57 -29.75 -0.62 1.11
CA ARG A 57 -29.29 0.64 1.70
C ARG A 57 -28.84 1.65 0.65
N LEU A 58 -28.14 1.22 -0.40
CA LEU A 58 -27.80 2.10 -1.52
C LEU A 58 -29.08 2.60 -2.22
N GLN A 59 -30.05 1.72 -2.42
CA GLN A 59 -31.33 2.10 -3.04
C GLN A 59 -32.09 3.15 -2.20
N GLU A 60 -32.09 3.04 -0.88
CA GLU A 60 -32.66 4.05 0.02
C GLU A 60 -31.96 5.41 -0.10
N ILE A 61 -30.62 5.42 -0.27
CA ILE A 61 -29.85 6.65 -0.50
C ILE A 61 -30.23 7.27 -1.85
N LEU A 62 -30.33 6.45 -2.90
CA LEU A 62 -30.67 6.90 -4.26
C LEU A 62 -32.10 7.43 -4.36
N ASN A 63 -33.05 6.79 -3.67
CA ASN A 63 -34.46 7.18 -3.64
C ASN A 63 -34.70 8.45 -2.80
N ASN A 64 -33.74 8.87 -1.97
CA ASN A 64 -33.84 10.08 -1.19
C ASN A 64 -33.10 11.25 -1.89
N PRO A 65 -33.80 12.27 -2.42
CA PRO A 65 -33.17 13.36 -3.17
C PRO A 65 -32.12 14.14 -2.38
N SER A 66 -32.27 14.22 -1.05
CA SER A 66 -31.33 14.91 -0.17
C SER A 66 -30.05 14.10 0.05
N LEU A 67 -30.15 12.78 0.18
CA LEU A 67 -29.01 11.89 0.42
C LEU A 67 -28.28 11.53 -0.87
N ARG A 68 -28.98 11.36 -1.99
CA ARG A 68 -28.40 11.00 -3.29
C ARG A 68 -27.25 11.91 -3.72
N ARG A 69 -27.25 13.18 -3.29
CA ARG A 69 -26.23 14.19 -3.64
C ARG A 69 -25.03 14.25 -2.67
N VAL A 70 -25.05 13.46 -1.60
CA VAL A 70 -24.03 13.48 -0.55
C VAL A 70 -22.84 12.57 -0.85
N PRO A 71 -23.01 11.33 -1.34
CA PRO A 71 -21.89 10.44 -1.61
C PRO A 71 -20.85 11.04 -2.54
N ARG A 72 -19.60 10.94 -2.11
CA ARG A 72 -18.39 11.35 -2.85
C ARG A 72 -17.47 10.16 -3.10
N LYS A 73 -17.46 9.20 -2.19
CA LYS A 73 -16.65 7.99 -2.26
C LYS A 73 -17.49 6.73 -2.17
N ILE A 74 -17.15 5.73 -2.96
CA ILE A 74 -17.72 4.39 -2.86
C ILE A 74 -16.63 3.35 -2.61
N TYR A 75 -16.85 2.45 -1.66
CA TYR A 75 -16.10 1.20 -1.52
C TYR A 75 -16.97 0.08 -2.06
N ILE A 76 -16.34 -0.78 -2.84
CA ILE A 76 -16.92 -1.97 -3.43
C ILE A 76 -16.15 -3.14 -2.84
N ASP A 77 -16.76 -3.86 -1.91
CA ASP A 77 -16.18 -5.10 -1.37
C ASP A 77 -16.64 -6.27 -2.24
N THR A 78 -15.70 -7.11 -2.65
CA THR A 78 -16.04 -8.34 -3.38
C THR A 78 -16.29 -9.51 -2.45
N VAL A 79 -15.81 -9.48 -1.21
CA VAL A 79 -15.97 -10.53 -0.19
C VAL A 79 -16.92 -10.10 0.92
N ASP A 80 -17.69 -11.05 1.48
CA ASP A 80 -18.42 -10.82 2.73
C ASP A 80 -17.46 -11.10 3.89
N GLU A 81 -17.29 -10.15 4.81
CA GLU A 81 -16.35 -10.30 5.93
C GLU A 81 -16.78 -11.41 6.92
N SER A 82 -18.00 -11.96 6.77
CA SER A 82 -18.49 -13.10 7.55
C SER A 82 -18.26 -14.48 6.93
N LEU A 83 -17.61 -14.58 5.76
CA LEU A 83 -17.32 -15.88 5.13
C LEU A 83 -16.29 -16.66 5.95
N ASN A 84 -16.51 -17.97 6.10
CA ASN A 84 -15.55 -18.87 6.73
C ASN A 84 -14.89 -19.71 5.63
N TYR A 85 -13.55 -19.68 5.55
CA TYR A 85 -12.81 -20.30 4.45
C TYR A 85 -12.83 -21.84 4.45
N ASP A 86 -13.25 -22.46 5.56
CA ASP A 86 -13.11 -23.90 5.77
C ASP A 86 -13.98 -24.79 4.85
N ASP A 87 -14.97 -24.26 4.11
CA ASP A 87 -15.96 -25.09 3.38
C ASP A 87 -16.58 -24.42 2.11
N GLU A 88 -15.98 -23.37 1.54
CA GLU A 88 -16.68 -22.53 0.54
C GLU A 88 -16.31 -22.82 -0.93
N GLU A 89 -17.35 -23.04 -1.76
CA GLU A 89 -17.25 -23.03 -3.23
C GLU A 89 -16.73 -21.67 -3.75
N GLU A 90 -16.15 -21.65 -4.95
CA GLU A 90 -15.76 -20.40 -5.64
C GLU A 90 -16.87 -19.34 -5.53
N GLN A 91 -16.49 -18.13 -5.09
CA GLN A 91 -17.42 -17.05 -4.85
C GLN A 91 -18.11 -16.65 -6.16
N LYS A 92 -19.43 -16.79 -6.17
CA LYS A 92 -20.23 -16.29 -7.28
C LYS A 92 -20.31 -14.79 -7.20
N TRP A 93 -20.22 -14.14 -8.36
CA TRP A 93 -20.45 -12.71 -8.47
C TRP A 93 -21.77 -12.33 -7.79
N PRO A 94 -21.79 -11.35 -6.86
CA PRO A 94 -22.96 -11.11 -6.01
C PRO A 94 -24.21 -10.84 -6.85
N GLN A 95 -25.29 -11.55 -6.55
CA GLN A 95 -26.56 -11.39 -7.27
C GLN A 95 -27.04 -9.94 -7.15
N GLY A 96 -27.38 -9.31 -8.29
CA GLY A 96 -27.84 -7.91 -8.34
C GLY A 96 -26.74 -6.87 -8.58
N TRP A 97 -25.47 -7.24 -8.59
CA TRP A 97 -24.37 -6.31 -8.81
C TRP A 97 -24.35 -5.66 -10.21
N GLU A 98 -24.91 -6.33 -11.22
CA GLU A 98 -25.08 -5.77 -12.56
C GLU A 98 -26.00 -4.54 -12.54
N ASN A 99 -27.07 -4.60 -11.73
CA ASN A 99 -27.94 -3.46 -11.48
C ASN A 99 -27.25 -2.39 -10.65
N LEU A 100 -26.29 -2.77 -9.83
CA LEU A 100 -25.58 -1.82 -9.00
C LEU A 100 -24.64 -0.91 -9.81
N VAL A 101 -23.97 -1.46 -10.83
CA VAL A 101 -23.16 -0.65 -11.76
C VAL A 101 -24.01 0.41 -12.46
N SER A 102 -25.26 0.13 -12.83
CA SER A 102 -26.13 1.17 -13.40
C SER A 102 -26.54 2.21 -12.37
N GLN A 103 -26.81 1.80 -11.13
CA GLN A 103 -27.21 2.67 -10.03
C GLN A 103 -26.10 3.61 -9.53
N VAL A 104 -24.84 3.18 -9.48
CA VAL A 104 -23.75 4.05 -8.99
C VAL A 104 -23.60 5.32 -9.84
N LYS A 105 -23.95 5.26 -11.14
CA LYS A 105 -23.96 6.42 -12.04
C LYS A 105 -24.95 7.50 -11.63
N GLU A 106 -25.92 7.16 -10.78
CA GLU A 106 -26.92 8.08 -10.28
C GLU A 106 -26.42 9.00 -9.17
N LEU A 107 -25.23 8.75 -8.62
CA LEU A 107 -24.56 9.57 -7.62
C LEU A 107 -23.84 10.75 -8.29
N PRO A 108 -24.40 11.98 -8.25
CA PRO A 108 -23.92 13.08 -9.10
C PRO A 108 -22.62 13.73 -8.61
N ARG A 109 -22.17 13.42 -7.40
CA ARG A 109 -20.95 13.98 -6.78
C ARG A 109 -19.88 12.92 -6.49
N LEU A 110 -20.06 11.70 -6.97
CA LEU A 110 -19.08 10.64 -6.82
C LEU A 110 -17.79 11.06 -7.55
N ASN A 111 -16.68 11.08 -6.81
CA ASN A 111 -15.37 11.44 -7.32
C ASN A 111 -14.27 10.46 -6.89
N ALA A 112 -14.60 9.48 -6.05
CA ALA A 112 -13.65 8.49 -5.55
C ALA A 112 -14.27 7.08 -5.55
N ALA A 113 -13.49 6.08 -5.93
CA ALA A 113 -13.89 4.68 -5.90
C ALA A 113 -12.77 3.80 -5.36
N VAL A 114 -13.13 2.80 -4.55
CA VAL A 114 -12.22 1.79 -4.04
C VAL A 114 -12.79 0.41 -4.31
N LEU A 115 -12.03 -0.45 -4.98
CA LEU A 115 -12.33 -1.87 -5.10
C LEU A 115 -11.53 -2.64 -4.04
N CYS A 116 -12.21 -3.44 -3.25
CA CYS A 116 -11.64 -4.20 -2.15
C CYS A 116 -11.81 -5.69 -2.42
N PHE A 117 -10.71 -6.34 -2.79
CA PHE A 117 -10.64 -7.78 -2.87
C PHE A 117 -10.44 -8.41 -1.51
N ASP A 118 -10.67 -9.73 -1.45
CA ASP A 118 -10.24 -10.49 -0.29
C ASP A 118 -8.71 -10.47 -0.15
N LYS A 119 -8.21 -10.69 1.07
CA LYS A 119 -6.77 -10.78 1.33
C LYS A 119 -6.17 -12.08 0.79
N GLY A 120 -6.93 -13.17 0.84
CA GLY A 120 -6.58 -14.45 0.28
C GLY A 120 -7.00 -14.55 -1.19
N PHE A 121 -6.30 -15.38 -1.94
CA PHE A 121 -6.64 -15.71 -3.32
C PHE A 121 -5.95 -16.98 -3.79
N THR A 122 -6.58 -17.61 -4.77
CA THR A 122 -6.10 -18.81 -5.45
C THR A 122 -5.45 -18.43 -6.77
N SER A 123 -4.39 -19.12 -7.18
CA SER A 123 -3.84 -19.02 -8.52
C SER A 123 -4.52 -20.01 -9.46
N ASP A 124 -4.40 -19.76 -10.76
CA ASP A 124 -4.80 -20.73 -11.79
C ASP A 124 -3.70 -21.79 -12.01
N SER A 125 -2.67 -21.83 -11.15
CA SER A 125 -1.54 -22.73 -11.36
C SER A 125 -2.02 -24.18 -11.22
N THR A 126 -1.76 -24.98 -12.26
CA THR A 126 -2.07 -26.41 -12.28
C THR A 126 -0.96 -27.25 -11.64
N ASP A 127 -0.01 -26.59 -10.97
CA ASP A 127 1.15 -27.27 -10.40
C ASP A 127 0.73 -27.93 -9.08
N HIS A 128 0.21 -29.14 -9.21
CA HIS A 128 -0.33 -29.96 -8.13
C HIS A 128 0.70 -30.39 -7.07
N ASP A 129 1.95 -29.97 -7.20
CA ASP A 129 3.05 -30.36 -6.31
C ASP A 129 3.10 -29.51 -5.02
N TYR A 130 2.44 -28.35 -4.98
CA TYR A 130 2.35 -27.52 -3.77
C TYR A 130 0.94 -27.59 -3.17
N LEU A 131 0.86 -28.09 -1.93
CA LEU A 131 -0.37 -28.18 -1.16
C LEU A 131 -0.86 -26.77 -0.82
N HIS A 132 -1.72 -26.19 -1.66
CA HIS A 132 -2.53 -25.03 -1.27
C HIS A 132 -3.49 -25.49 -0.16
N TYR A 133 -3.24 -25.09 1.08
CA TYR A 133 -4.04 -25.54 2.22
C TYR A 133 -5.42 -24.87 2.30
N GLU A 134 -5.66 -23.79 1.54
CA GLU A 134 -6.93 -23.06 1.53
C GLU A 134 -7.37 -22.73 0.10
N ASP A 135 -8.50 -23.30 -0.34
CA ASP A 135 -9.19 -22.86 -1.55
C ASP A 135 -9.82 -21.48 -1.28
N PHE A 136 -9.08 -20.41 -1.59
CA PHE A 136 -9.62 -19.07 -1.45
C PHE A 136 -10.78 -18.84 -2.43
N PRO A 137 -11.82 -18.10 -2.01
CA PRO A 137 -13.07 -18.02 -2.74
C PRO A 137 -13.00 -17.10 -3.98
N GLN A 138 -11.87 -16.42 -4.23
CA GLN A 138 -11.71 -15.49 -5.36
C GLN A 138 -10.57 -15.90 -6.30
N THR A 139 -10.94 -16.58 -7.39
CA THR A 139 -10.03 -16.97 -8.47
C THR A 139 -9.48 -15.75 -9.24
N PRO A 140 -8.39 -15.92 -10.03
CA PRO A 140 -7.88 -14.88 -10.91
C PRO A 140 -8.94 -14.42 -11.92
N GLN A 141 -9.73 -15.37 -12.44
CA GLN A 141 -10.81 -15.07 -13.37
C GLN A 141 -11.93 -14.21 -12.73
N PHE A 142 -12.31 -14.50 -11.48
CA PHE A 142 -13.25 -13.65 -10.74
C PHE A 142 -12.69 -12.23 -10.57
N ARG A 143 -11.43 -12.11 -10.12
CA ARG A 143 -10.77 -10.82 -9.88
C ARG A 143 -10.67 -10.00 -11.17
N PHE A 144 -10.31 -10.63 -12.28
CA PHE A 144 -10.31 -10.01 -13.61
C PHE A 144 -11.71 -9.50 -14.01
N GLN A 145 -12.75 -10.30 -13.84
CA GLN A 145 -14.13 -9.88 -14.15
C GLN A 145 -14.56 -8.69 -13.28
N ALA A 146 -14.20 -8.69 -12.00
CA ALA A 146 -14.46 -7.59 -11.08
C ALA A 146 -13.79 -6.29 -11.56
N MET A 147 -12.51 -6.38 -11.94
CA MET A 147 -11.73 -5.26 -12.49
C MET A 147 -12.35 -4.72 -13.77
N HIS A 148 -12.68 -5.58 -14.73
CA HIS A 148 -13.32 -5.17 -15.98
C HIS A 148 -14.67 -4.47 -15.72
N LYS A 149 -15.48 -4.98 -14.78
CA LYS A 149 -16.76 -4.35 -14.38
C LYS A 149 -16.54 -2.99 -13.71
N LEU A 150 -15.56 -2.86 -12.82
CA LEU A 150 -15.20 -1.58 -12.20
C LEU A 150 -14.80 -0.55 -13.26
N PHE A 151 -13.85 -0.85 -14.13
CA PHE A 151 -13.40 0.13 -15.12
C PHE A 151 -14.48 0.48 -16.13
N SER A 152 -15.37 -0.47 -16.46
CA SER A 152 -16.56 -0.19 -17.28
C SER A 152 -17.54 0.77 -16.58
N LEU A 153 -17.75 0.61 -15.27
CA LEU A 153 -18.51 1.55 -14.46
C LEU A 153 -17.87 2.94 -14.49
N LEU A 154 -16.59 3.03 -14.11
CA LEU A 154 -15.88 4.28 -13.94
C LEU A 154 -15.79 5.08 -15.25
N GLU A 155 -15.53 4.41 -16.36
CA GLU A 155 -15.53 5.03 -17.68
C GLU A 155 -16.89 5.66 -18.03
N SER A 156 -17.98 5.01 -17.61
CA SER A 156 -19.34 5.41 -17.94
C SER A 156 -19.93 6.47 -17.01
N LEU A 157 -19.20 6.91 -16.00
CA LEU A 157 -19.63 7.99 -15.12
C LEU A 157 -19.67 9.32 -15.89
N ARG A 158 -20.69 10.13 -15.58
CA ARG A 158 -20.83 11.47 -16.19
C ARG A 158 -19.63 12.37 -15.88
N HIS A 159 -19.07 12.22 -14.70
CA HIS A 159 -17.88 12.92 -14.23
C HIS A 159 -16.82 11.87 -13.91
N PRO A 160 -15.62 11.95 -14.52
CA PRO A 160 -14.52 11.05 -14.17
C PRO A 160 -14.20 11.16 -12.67
N ILE A 161 -13.89 10.03 -12.06
CA ILE A 161 -13.34 10.04 -10.71
C ILE A 161 -11.94 10.67 -10.71
N GLN A 162 -11.55 11.18 -9.56
CA GLN A 162 -10.22 11.73 -9.31
C GLN A 162 -9.41 10.81 -8.40
N ASP A 163 -10.05 9.99 -7.58
CA ASP A 163 -9.37 9.11 -6.63
C ASP A 163 -9.74 7.65 -6.88
N LEU A 164 -8.74 6.82 -7.19
CA LEU A 164 -8.90 5.38 -7.35
C LEU A 164 -8.07 4.65 -6.30
N GLY A 165 -8.72 3.70 -5.63
CA GLY A 165 -8.07 2.74 -4.75
C GLY A 165 -8.34 1.31 -5.18
N ILE A 166 -7.34 0.44 -5.09
CA ILE A 166 -7.52 -1.01 -5.19
C ILE A 166 -6.79 -1.64 -4.02
N ARG A 167 -7.57 -2.27 -3.13
CA ARG A 167 -7.05 -2.99 -1.97
C ARG A 167 -6.96 -4.47 -2.32
N ASN A 168 -5.83 -5.08 -1.98
CA ASN A 168 -5.50 -6.48 -2.26
C ASN A 168 -5.59 -6.80 -3.76
N LEU A 169 -5.07 -5.91 -4.60
CA LEU A 169 -4.84 -6.14 -6.02
C LEU A 169 -3.91 -7.34 -6.17
N GLN A 170 -4.40 -8.40 -6.81
CA GLN A 170 -3.54 -9.51 -7.21
C GLN A 170 -2.48 -9.01 -8.20
N ALA A 171 -1.24 -9.46 -8.03
CA ALA A 171 -0.13 -9.16 -8.93
C ALA A 171 -0.26 -9.86 -10.31
N ASP A 172 -1.38 -9.62 -11.01
CA ASP A 172 -1.59 -9.97 -12.42
C ASP A 172 -2.25 -8.79 -13.13
N ASN A 173 -1.66 -8.37 -14.26
CA ASN A 173 -2.18 -7.24 -15.01
C ASN A 173 -3.30 -7.68 -15.96
N PRO A 174 -4.33 -6.83 -16.20
CA PRO A 174 -5.32 -7.09 -17.24
C PRO A 174 -4.65 -7.30 -18.60
N LYS A 175 -4.92 -8.43 -19.26
CA LYS A 175 -4.29 -8.80 -20.54
C LYS A 175 -5.14 -8.37 -21.74
N ASP A 176 -6.44 -8.17 -21.55
CA ASP A 176 -7.33 -7.86 -22.66
C ASP A 176 -7.24 -6.37 -23.07
N PRO A 177 -7.13 -6.08 -24.38
CA PRO A 177 -6.99 -4.70 -24.86
C PRO A 177 -8.15 -3.77 -24.49
N LYS A 178 -9.36 -4.32 -24.31
CA LYS A 178 -10.55 -3.52 -23.99
C LYS A 178 -10.50 -3.00 -22.56
N THR A 179 -10.13 -3.83 -21.58
CA THR A 179 -9.93 -3.39 -20.20
C THR A 179 -8.76 -2.42 -20.11
N LEU A 180 -7.64 -2.71 -20.79
CA LEU A 180 -6.47 -1.82 -20.79
C LEU A 180 -6.80 -0.41 -21.32
N ALA A 181 -7.60 -0.32 -22.39
CA ALA A 181 -8.06 0.97 -22.91
C ALA A 181 -8.93 1.75 -21.89
N LYS A 182 -9.85 1.06 -21.21
CA LYS A 182 -10.71 1.67 -20.17
C LYS A 182 -9.88 2.11 -18.96
N LEU A 183 -8.95 1.26 -18.53
CA LEU A 183 -8.02 1.52 -17.45
C LEU A 183 -7.19 2.77 -17.76
N GLY A 184 -6.54 2.84 -18.92
CA GLY A 184 -5.73 3.99 -19.32
C GLY A 184 -6.54 5.30 -19.34
N LYS A 185 -7.78 5.25 -19.83
CA LYS A 185 -8.70 6.40 -19.83
C LYS A 185 -9.05 6.86 -18.41
N VAL A 186 -9.38 5.94 -17.50
CA VAL A 186 -9.67 6.26 -16.10
C VAL A 186 -8.44 6.84 -15.41
N LEU A 187 -7.27 6.21 -15.58
CA LEU A 187 -6.02 6.63 -14.96
C LEU A 187 -5.58 8.03 -15.38
N SER A 188 -5.77 8.41 -16.65
CA SER A 188 -5.31 9.70 -17.20
C SER A 188 -5.83 10.96 -16.46
N GLY A 189 -6.97 10.85 -15.78
CA GLY A 189 -7.60 11.94 -15.04
C GLY A 189 -7.39 11.90 -13.52
N LEU A 190 -6.69 10.90 -12.99
CA LEU A 190 -6.60 10.70 -11.55
C LEU A 190 -5.68 11.73 -10.88
N LEU A 191 -6.13 12.19 -9.71
CA LEU A 191 -5.34 12.96 -8.77
C LEU A 191 -4.74 12.06 -7.69
N SER A 192 -5.40 10.95 -7.35
CA SER A 192 -4.93 9.97 -6.37
C SER A 192 -5.05 8.55 -6.88
N LEU A 193 -3.97 7.78 -6.75
CA LEU A 193 -3.90 6.35 -7.03
C LEU A 193 -3.34 5.61 -5.81
N ARG A 194 -4.07 4.61 -5.33
CA ARG A 194 -3.66 3.76 -4.21
C ARG A 194 -3.76 2.30 -4.59
N LEU A 195 -2.63 1.60 -4.61
CA LEU A 195 -2.58 0.17 -4.88
C LEU A 195 -1.99 -0.53 -3.67
N SER A 196 -2.74 -1.49 -3.13
CA SER A 196 -2.25 -2.47 -2.17
C SER A 196 -2.19 -3.80 -2.93
N ILE A 197 -0.98 -4.33 -3.11
CA ILE A 197 -0.66 -5.45 -3.98
C ILE A 197 -0.49 -6.70 -3.14
N THR A 198 -1.04 -7.82 -3.59
CA THR A 198 -0.88 -9.13 -2.99
C THR A 198 -0.44 -10.14 -4.05
N SER A 199 0.35 -11.13 -3.64
CA SER A 199 0.88 -12.20 -4.48
C SER A 199 0.54 -13.56 -3.88
N GLU A 200 0.67 -14.59 -4.70
CA GLU A 200 0.36 -15.96 -4.31
C GLU A 200 1.26 -16.33 -3.14
N THR A 201 0.68 -17.07 -2.18
CA THR A 201 1.41 -17.54 -1.01
C THR A 201 1.40 -19.05 -0.99
N ASN A 202 2.58 -19.64 -0.94
CA ASN A 202 2.80 -21.05 -0.73
C ASN A 202 3.08 -21.28 0.75
N ASP A 203 2.06 -21.63 1.53
CA ASP A 203 2.22 -21.84 2.98
C ASP A 203 3.25 -22.93 3.34
N ALA A 204 3.51 -23.88 2.42
CA ALA A 204 4.48 -24.93 2.63
C ALA A 204 5.93 -24.49 2.32
N ALA A 205 6.11 -23.51 1.43
CA ALA A 205 7.41 -23.00 0.99
C ALA A 205 7.33 -21.51 0.56
N PRO A 206 7.06 -20.58 1.51
CA PRO A 206 6.82 -19.16 1.22
C PRO A 206 8.04 -18.45 0.62
N GLU A 207 9.24 -19.03 0.75
CA GLU A 207 10.46 -18.57 0.09
C GLU A 207 10.33 -18.49 -1.44
N HIS A 208 9.45 -19.29 -2.04
CA HIS A 208 9.23 -19.36 -3.48
C HIS A 208 8.13 -18.41 -3.98
N ASP A 209 7.46 -17.66 -3.10
CA ASP A 209 6.35 -16.74 -3.47
C ASP A 209 6.78 -15.67 -4.49
N LEU A 210 8.06 -15.30 -4.47
CA LEU A 210 8.63 -14.30 -5.38
C LEU A 210 9.15 -14.91 -6.69
N GLU A 211 9.15 -16.24 -6.78
CA GLU A 211 9.53 -16.98 -7.98
C GLU A 211 8.40 -17.10 -9.00
N TYR A 212 7.14 -16.91 -8.56
CA TYR A 212 5.98 -16.93 -9.45
C TYR A 212 6.14 -15.93 -10.62
N PRO A 213 5.97 -16.37 -11.88
CA PRO A 213 6.08 -15.49 -13.05
C PRO A 213 5.15 -14.27 -13.01
N GLU A 214 3.98 -14.42 -12.40
CA GLU A 214 2.92 -13.42 -12.28
C GLU A 214 3.42 -12.17 -11.54
N ILE A 215 3.97 -12.33 -10.33
CA ILE A 215 4.45 -11.19 -9.53
C ILE A 215 5.61 -10.48 -10.22
N ARG A 216 6.55 -11.24 -10.81
CA ARG A 216 7.70 -10.70 -11.54
C ARG A 216 7.25 -9.87 -12.75
N LYS A 217 6.33 -10.43 -13.54
CA LYS A 217 5.75 -9.75 -14.70
C LYS A 217 4.95 -8.53 -14.28
N PHE A 218 4.17 -8.62 -13.21
CA PHE A 218 3.36 -7.52 -12.71
C PHE A 218 4.21 -6.30 -12.37
N PHE A 219 5.26 -6.46 -11.57
CA PHE A 219 6.13 -5.34 -11.18
C PHE A 219 6.90 -4.76 -12.38
N LYS A 220 7.32 -5.60 -13.34
CA LYS A 220 7.92 -5.15 -14.60
C LYS A 220 6.97 -4.27 -15.43
N GLU A 221 5.69 -4.61 -15.45
CA GLU A 221 4.66 -3.92 -16.24
C GLU A 221 3.91 -2.84 -15.43
N LEU A 222 4.11 -2.77 -14.11
CA LEU A 222 3.46 -1.80 -13.22
C LEU A 222 3.69 -0.35 -13.68
N PRO A 223 4.93 0.08 -14.05
CA PRO A 223 5.17 1.44 -14.52
C PRO A 223 4.37 1.78 -15.79
N SER A 224 4.30 0.88 -16.78
CA SER A 224 3.65 1.15 -18.06
C SER A 224 2.14 1.01 -18.00
N THR A 225 1.63 0.07 -17.19
CA THR A 225 0.20 -0.25 -17.09
C THR A 225 -0.53 0.71 -16.15
N TRP A 226 0.04 0.98 -14.98
CA TRP A 226 -0.65 1.67 -13.89
C TRP A 226 -0.16 3.09 -13.64
N LEU A 227 1.15 3.32 -13.78
CA LEU A 227 1.74 4.58 -13.30
C LEU A 227 1.87 5.63 -14.40
N SER A 228 2.41 5.25 -15.56
CA SER A 228 2.61 6.12 -16.72
C SER A 228 1.30 6.76 -17.21
N PRO A 229 0.17 6.03 -17.31
CA PRO A 229 -1.08 6.65 -17.74
C PRO A 229 -1.60 7.73 -16.78
N ALA A 230 -1.34 7.60 -15.47
CA ALA A 230 -1.75 8.58 -14.46
C ALA A 230 -0.77 9.75 -14.30
N ALA A 231 0.45 9.61 -14.83
CA ALA A 231 1.57 10.51 -14.54
C ALA A 231 1.27 12.02 -14.71
N PRO A 232 0.57 12.49 -15.77
CA PRO A 232 0.40 13.93 -16.00
C PRO A 232 -0.40 14.69 -14.93
N SER A 233 -1.30 14.00 -14.22
CA SER A 233 -2.29 14.61 -13.32
C SER A 233 -2.10 14.19 -11.86
N LEU A 234 -1.43 13.07 -11.61
CA LEU A 234 -1.31 12.45 -10.30
C LEU A 234 -0.64 13.37 -9.26
N GLN A 235 -1.32 13.53 -8.12
CA GLN A 235 -0.85 14.30 -6.96
C GLN A 235 -0.57 13.41 -5.75
N HIS A 236 -1.20 12.24 -5.66
CA HIS A 236 -1.03 11.29 -4.57
C HIS A 236 -0.82 9.88 -5.13
N LEU A 237 0.29 9.25 -4.77
CA LEU A 237 0.61 7.87 -5.09
C LEU A 237 0.85 7.08 -3.81
N SER A 238 0.11 5.99 -3.63
CA SER A 238 0.38 4.99 -2.59
C SER A 238 0.58 3.62 -3.23
N LEU A 239 1.75 3.02 -2.99
CA LEU A 239 2.08 1.66 -3.40
C LEU A 239 2.48 0.87 -2.16
N CYS A 240 1.69 -0.13 -1.82
CA CYS A 240 1.99 -1.07 -0.75
C CYS A 240 1.93 -2.48 -1.34
N SER A 241 2.79 -3.38 -0.87
CA SER A 241 2.76 -4.79 -1.24
C SER A 241 2.77 -5.64 0.02
N ARG A 242 2.14 -6.81 -0.02
CA ARG A 242 2.25 -7.81 1.07
C ARG A 242 3.70 -8.21 1.26
N GLU A 243 4.38 -8.56 0.16
CA GLU A 243 5.79 -8.89 0.16
C GLU A 243 6.67 -7.64 0.03
N TYR A 244 7.89 -7.72 0.55
CA TYR A 244 8.93 -6.72 0.29
C TYR A 244 9.23 -6.64 -1.21
N TRP A 245 9.45 -5.42 -1.70
CA TRP A 245 9.59 -5.16 -3.13
C TRP A 245 10.51 -3.97 -3.41
N GLY A 246 10.81 -3.76 -4.70
CA GLY A 246 11.72 -2.71 -5.17
C GLY A 246 13.04 -3.31 -5.64
N PHE A 247 13.60 -4.23 -4.87
CA PHE A 247 14.70 -5.10 -5.29
C PHE A 247 14.19 -6.39 -5.93
N TYR A 248 13.53 -7.26 -5.18
CA TYR A 248 13.03 -8.54 -5.67
C TYR A 248 11.61 -8.80 -5.13
N PRO A 249 10.54 -8.59 -5.91
CA PRO A 249 10.54 -8.25 -7.32
C PRO A 249 11.04 -6.81 -7.56
N HIS A 250 11.72 -6.64 -8.69
CA HIS A 250 12.32 -5.35 -9.05
C HIS A 250 11.27 -4.38 -9.60
N LEU A 251 11.33 -3.12 -9.16
CA LEU A 251 10.59 -2.03 -9.79
C LEU A 251 11.54 -0.93 -10.28
N ASP A 252 11.62 -0.76 -11.59
CA ASP A 252 12.31 0.37 -12.20
C ASP A 252 11.38 1.57 -12.38
N LEU A 253 11.65 2.65 -11.65
CA LEU A 253 10.95 3.94 -11.76
C LEU A 253 11.79 5.02 -12.46
N SER A 254 13.02 4.70 -12.90
CA SER A 254 14.01 5.68 -13.37
C SER A 254 13.50 6.60 -14.48
N ASN A 255 12.68 6.05 -15.38
CA ASN A 255 12.11 6.72 -16.54
C ASN A 255 10.76 7.41 -16.29
N LEU A 256 10.24 7.36 -15.05
CA LEU A 256 8.93 7.90 -14.70
C LEU A 256 9.05 9.23 -13.94
N PHE A 257 8.27 10.22 -14.35
CA PHE A 257 8.19 11.51 -13.67
C PHE A 257 6.74 11.94 -13.47
N PHE A 258 6.45 12.49 -12.30
CA PHE A 258 5.11 12.90 -11.89
C PHE A 258 5.10 14.41 -11.63
N PRO A 259 4.80 15.26 -12.63
CA PRO A 259 4.97 16.72 -12.54
C PRO A 259 4.12 17.42 -11.48
N ARG A 260 3.20 16.71 -10.81
CA ARG A 260 2.29 17.27 -9.81
C ARG A 260 2.28 16.49 -8.51
N LEU A 261 3.19 15.54 -8.32
CA LEU A 261 3.20 14.67 -7.15
C LEU A 261 3.45 15.46 -5.88
N LYS A 262 2.48 15.43 -4.96
CA LYS A 262 2.53 16.07 -3.64
C LYS A 262 2.66 15.06 -2.52
N THR A 263 2.16 13.85 -2.70
CA THR A 263 2.21 12.81 -1.68
C THR A 263 2.72 11.52 -2.28
N LEU A 264 3.73 10.94 -1.64
CA LEU A 264 4.24 9.60 -1.92
C LEU A 264 4.09 8.74 -0.66
N SER A 265 3.47 7.58 -0.82
CA SER A 265 3.36 6.56 0.22
C SER A 265 3.88 5.23 -0.31
N LEU A 266 4.84 4.64 0.39
CA LEU A 266 5.43 3.35 0.06
C LEU A 266 5.31 2.42 1.27
N GLY A 267 4.81 1.20 1.05
CA GLY A 267 4.70 0.16 2.07
C GLY A 267 5.51 -1.08 1.69
N ASN A 268 6.32 -1.63 2.60
CA ASN A 268 7.24 -2.76 2.36
C ASN A 268 8.26 -2.51 1.22
N PHE A 269 8.64 -1.25 0.98
CA PHE A 269 9.59 -0.91 -0.10
C PHE A 269 11.04 -1.01 0.37
N CYS A 270 11.88 -1.64 -0.44
CA CYS A 270 13.30 -1.88 -0.18
C CYS A 270 14.19 -0.98 -1.04
N PHE A 271 14.99 -0.15 -0.38
CA PHE A 271 16.03 0.68 -0.99
C PHE A 271 17.34 -0.10 -1.11
N PHE A 272 17.86 -0.23 -2.33
CA PHE A 272 19.11 -0.96 -2.61
C PHE A 272 20.01 -0.24 -3.63
N HIS A 273 19.51 0.85 -4.24
CA HIS A 273 20.25 1.59 -5.26
C HIS A 273 19.92 3.10 -5.23
N ASP A 274 20.91 3.94 -5.56
CA ASP A 274 20.79 5.40 -5.56
C ASP A 274 19.67 5.90 -6.48
N GLY A 275 19.44 5.21 -7.60
CA GLY A 275 18.38 5.57 -8.56
C GLY A 275 16.98 5.63 -7.95
N GLN A 276 16.69 4.84 -6.91
CA GLN A 276 15.39 4.88 -6.21
C GLN A 276 15.24 6.17 -5.39
N ILE A 277 16.31 6.58 -4.71
CA ILE A 277 16.34 7.82 -3.92
C ILE A 277 16.31 9.02 -4.86
N ASP A 278 17.14 9.01 -5.90
CA ASP A 278 17.18 10.06 -6.92
C ASP A 278 15.83 10.23 -7.60
N TRP A 279 15.11 9.13 -7.87
CA TRP A 279 13.76 9.21 -8.39
C TRP A 279 12.82 9.99 -7.47
N ILE A 280 12.83 9.78 -6.15
CA ILE A 280 12.02 10.56 -5.20
C ILE A 280 12.46 12.03 -5.21
N LEU A 281 13.77 12.28 -5.23
CA LEU A 281 14.34 13.64 -5.22
C LEU A 281 14.02 14.43 -6.48
N LYS A 282 13.76 13.78 -7.62
CA LYS A 282 13.29 14.46 -8.86
C LYS A 282 12.00 15.26 -8.64
N HIS A 283 11.19 14.92 -7.63
CA HIS A 283 9.93 15.60 -7.32
C HIS A 283 10.05 16.69 -6.26
N GLY A 284 11.26 17.14 -5.90
CA GLY A 284 11.48 18.14 -4.84
C GLY A 284 10.71 19.46 -5.03
N ASP A 285 10.37 19.81 -6.27
CA ASP A 285 9.58 21.00 -6.60
C ASP A 285 8.08 20.84 -6.34
N THR A 286 7.57 19.65 -6.03
CA THR A 286 6.14 19.43 -5.81
C THR A 286 5.82 18.60 -4.57
N LEU A 287 6.75 17.74 -4.14
CA LEU A 287 6.52 16.77 -3.08
C LEU A 287 6.39 17.46 -1.71
N GLU A 288 5.24 17.28 -1.06
CA GLU A 288 4.86 17.91 0.21
C GLU A 288 4.77 16.89 1.35
N GLU A 289 4.43 15.63 1.06
CA GLU A 289 4.22 14.58 2.06
C GLU A 289 4.88 13.26 1.62
N ILE A 290 5.63 12.61 2.53
CA ILE A 290 6.20 11.27 2.34
C ILE A 290 5.79 10.37 3.51
N TYR A 291 5.36 9.15 3.19
CA TYR A 291 4.99 8.11 4.14
C TYR A 291 5.70 6.81 3.79
N PHE A 292 6.53 6.30 4.69
CA PHE A 292 7.21 5.02 4.57
C PHE A 292 6.70 4.08 5.66
N ASP A 293 5.97 3.06 5.26
CA ASP A 293 5.37 2.06 6.14
C ASP A 293 6.12 0.74 5.98
N ASP A 294 6.89 0.37 6.99
CA ASP A 294 7.71 -0.84 7.02
C ASP A 294 8.70 -0.94 5.84
N CYS A 295 9.22 0.21 5.37
CA CYS A 295 10.28 0.24 4.37
C CYS A 295 11.65 -0.10 4.97
N ALA A 296 12.52 -0.70 4.16
CA ALA A 296 13.86 -1.12 4.56
C ALA A 296 14.95 -0.64 3.59
N VAL A 297 16.19 -0.60 4.07
CA VAL A 297 17.40 -0.47 3.25
C VAL A 297 18.05 -1.85 3.18
N LEU A 298 18.26 -2.36 1.97
CA LEU A 298 18.99 -3.61 1.75
C LEU A 298 20.49 -3.31 1.74
N TYR A 299 21.20 -3.71 2.80
CA TYR A 299 22.62 -3.41 2.92
C TYR A 299 23.51 -4.49 2.29
N ASP A 300 23.00 -5.71 2.13
CA ASP A 300 23.68 -6.84 1.50
C ASP A 300 22.64 -7.75 0.83
N PHE A 301 22.92 -8.20 -0.38
CA PHE A 301 21.97 -9.01 -1.14
C PHE A 301 22.67 -9.96 -2.12
N CYS A 302 22.02 -11.08 -2.38
CA CYS A 302 22.49 -12.16 -3.21
C CYS A 302 21.33 -12.73 -4.03
N MET A 303 21.55 -12.92 -5.33
CA MET A 303 20.54 -13.44 -6.26
C MET A 303 21.13 -14.53 -7.14
N MET A 304 20.37 -15.58 -7.42
CA MET A 304 20.72 -16.54 -8.46
C MET A 304 20.68 -15.83 -9.82
N GLU A 305 21.62 -16.13 -10.71
CA GLU A 305 21.73 -15.41 -11.99
C GLU A 305 20.46 -15.50 -12.84
N GLU A 306 19.76 -16.64 -12.80
CA GLU A 306 18.48 -16.85 -13.49
C GLU A 306 17.41 -15.84 -13.06
N ASN A 307 17.37 -15.52 -11.76
CA ASN A 307 16.41 -14.59 -11.17
C ASN A 307 16.77 -13.13 -11.42
N VAL A 308 18.08 -12.82 -11.56
CA VAL A 308 18.54 -11.49 -11.99
C VAL A 308 17.98 -11.12 -13.37
N ASP A 309 18.04 -12.06 -14.32
CA ASP A 309 17.52 -11.83 -15.67
C ASP A 309 16.00 -11.82 -15.71
N ALA A 310 15.34 -12.74 -14.99
CA ALA A 310 13.88 -12.83 -14.95
C ALA A 310 13.24 -11.55 -14.37
N CYS A 311 13.85 -10.96 -13.34
CA CYS A 311 13.39 -9.75 -12.70
C CYS A 311 13.95 -8.45 -13.31
N ALA A 312 14.80 -8.54 -14.34
CA ALA A 312 15.49 -7.39 -14.94
C ALA A 312 16.23 -6.52 -13.91
N LEU A 313 16.90 -7.17 -12.95
CA LEU A 313 17.72 -6.49 -11.96
C LEU A 313 18.94 -5.80 -12.60
N PRO A 314 19.37 -4.64 -12.10
CA PRO A 314 20.52 -3.92 -12.65
C PRO A 314 21.83 -4.69 -12.38
N ARG A 315 22.33 -5.40 -13.39
CA ARG A 315 23.54 -6.25 -13.31
C ARG A 315 24.81 -5.52 -12.87
N ASP A 316 24.90 -4.21 -13.11
CA ASP A 316 26.02 -3.36 -12.68
C ASP A 316 26.07 -3.16 -11.16
N THR A 317 24.98 -3.44 -10.44
CA THR A 317 24.95 -3.43 -8.97
C THR A 317 25.41 -4.76 -8.34
N LEU A 318 25.67 -5.78 -9.17
CA LEU A 318 25.96 -7.13 -8.73
C LEU A 318 27.33 -7.61 -9.25
N VAL A 319 28.02 -8.39 -8.43
CA VAL A 319 29.32 -8.99 -8.73
C VAL A 319 29.30 -10.49 -8.51
N ARG A 320 29.91 -11.24 -9.42
CA ARG A 320 30.14 -12.67 -9.25
C ARG A 320 31.34 -12.89 -8.33
N ARG A 321 31.18 -13.72 -7.31
CA ARG A 321 32.30 -14.22 -6.48
C ARG A 321 32.86 -15.49 -7.13
N GLU A 322 34.17 -15.72 -7.02
CA GLU A 322 34.82 -16.87 -7.66
C GLU A 322 34.28 -18.19 -7.09
N GLY A 323 33.82 -19.08 -7.98
CA GLY A 323 33.25 -20.39 -7.61
C GLY A 323 31.76 -20.38 -7.24
N ASP A 324 31.06 -19.25 -7.37
CA ASP A 324 29.63 -19.13 -7.05
C ASP A 324 28.77 -18.88 -8.31
N GLU A 325 27.62 -19.54 -8.37
CA GLU A 325 26.60 -19.32 -9.40
C GLU A 325 25.79 -18.04 -9.12
N SER A 326 25.79 -17.58 -7.87
CA SER A 326 25.08 -16.41 -7.40
C SER A 326 25.82 -15.10 -7.66
N LEU A 327 25.03 -14.02 -7.72
CA LEU A 327 25.49 -12.65 -7.92
C LEU A 327 25.21 -11.83 -6.65
N TYR A 328 26.23 -11.13 -6.16
CA TYR A 328 26.20 -10.42 -4.88
C TYR A 328 26.24 -8.92 -5.07
N GLY A 329 25.51 -8.17 -4.26
CA GLY A 329 25.60 -6.73 -4.20
C GLY A 329 25.45 -6.22 -2.78
N SER A 330 25.78 -4.95 -2.59
CA SER A 330 25.66 -4.27 -1.31
C SER A 330 25.35 -2.81 -1.54
N PHE A 331 24.56 -2.22 -0.66
CA PHE A 331 24.25 -0.79 -0.72
C PHE A 331 24.84 -0.09 0.50
N GLU A 332 25.60 0.98 0.27
CA GLU A 332 26.34 1.65 1.33
C GLU A 332 25.54 2.77 2.03
N LYS A 333 24.51 3.33 1.38
CA LYS A 333 23.68 4.35 2.01
C LYS A 333 22.86 3.79 3.16
N ARG A 334 22.61 4.64 4.13
CA ARG A 334 21.85 4.36 5.34
C ARG A 334 20.66 5.31 5.47
N TRP A 335 19.78 5.03 6.41
CA TRP A 335 18.61 5.87 6.65
C TRP A 335 18.98 7.30 7.00
N HIS A 336 20.05 7.52 7.78
CA HIS A 336 20.55 8.87 8.03
C HIS A 336 20.93 9.64 6.76
N ASP A 337 21.58 9.00 5.78
CA ASP A 337 21.90 9.63 4.50
C ASP A 337 20.62 10.03 3.74
N ILE A 338 19.62 9.15 3.73
CA ILE A 338 18.33 9.38 3.06
C ILE A 338 17.59 10.54 3.74
N PHE A 339 17.55 10.58 5.07
CA PHE A 339 16.89 11.65 5.83
C PHE A 339 17.58 13.00 5.62
N ASP A 340 18.91 13.03 5.60
CA ASP A 340 19.67 14.24 5.30
C ASP A 340 19.42 14.72 3.87
N LEU A 341 19.42 13.81 2.89
CA LEU A 341 19.06 14.14 1.51
C LEU A 341 17.65 14.72 1.40
N PHE A 342 16.67 14.15 2.11
CA PHE A 342 15.30 14.66 2.12
C PHE A 342 15.22 16.03 2.77
N ALA A 343 15.93 16.23 3.88
CA ALA A 343 16.02 17.53 4.51
C ALA A 343 16.61 18.56 3.53
N GLU A 344 17.67 18.23 2.80
CA GLU A 344 18.38 19.18 1.93
C GLU A 344 17.66 19.44 0.60
N ARG A 345 17.13 18.40 -0.02
CA ARG A 345 16.72 18.42 -1.44
C ARG A 345 15.22 18.39 -1.68
N LEU A 346 14.39 18.30 -0.65
CA LEU A 346 12.93 18.40 -0.75
C LEU A 346 12.42 19.68 -0.08
N PRO A 347 12.57 20.86 -0.72
CA PRO A 347 12.27 22.16 -0.10
C PRO A 347 10.78 22.37 0.20
N LYS A 348 9.88 21.62 -0.45
CA LYS A 348 8.43 21.69 -0.23
C LYS A 348 7.91 20.64 0.75
N LEU A 349 8.75 19.71 1.20
CA LEU A 349 8.37 18.70 2.17
C LEU A 349 7.89 19.38 3.46
N ARG A 350 6.71 18.96 3.92
CA ARG A 350 6.02 19.49 5.12
C ARG A 350 5.60 18.38 6.07
N HIS A 351 5.51 17.16 5.56
CA HIS A 351 5.11 16.01 6.35
C HIS A 351 5.95 14.80 5.97
N PHE A 352 6.58 14.18 6.96
CA PHE A 352 7.32 12.95 6.81
C PHE A 352 6.90 11.98 7.91
N ARG A 353 6.70 10.71 7.55
CA ARG A 353 6.53 9.61 8.49
C ARG A 353 7.28 8.39 8.00
N ILE A 354 8.00 7.76 8.90
CA ILE A 354 8.59 6.42 8.73
C ILE A 354 8.22 5.59 9.95
N GLY A 355 7.83 4.33 9.76
CA GLY A 355 7.61 3.40 10.85
C GLY A 355 6.67 2.29 10.43
N ARG A 356 5.78 1.83 11.31
CA ARG A 356 4.98 0.62 11.06
C ARG A 356 3.52 0.84 11.44
N SER A 357 2.62 0.48 10.52
CA SER A 357 1.17 0.33 10.76
C SER A 357 0.81 -1.08 11.22
N ASN A 358 -0.47 -1.37 11.41
CA ASN A 358 -0.92 -2.72 11.71
C ASN A 358 -1.06 -3.56 10.43
N TRP A 359 -0.02 -4.32 10.11
CA TRP A 359 0.02 -5.24 8.96
C TRP A 359 -0.58 -6.63 9.24
N TYR A 360 -0.87 -6.99 10.50
CA TYR A 360 -1.30 -8.35 10.87
C TYR A 360 -2.63 -8.77 10.25
N SER A 361 -3.61 -7.85 10.21
CA SER A 361 -4.95 -8.20 9.72
C SER A 361 -5.05 -8.15 8.20
N ASN A 362 -4.35 -7.20 7.58
CA ASN A 362 -4.41 -6.90 6.15
C ASN A 362 -3.34 -5.84 5.80
N ILE A 363 -3.08 -5.64 4.51
CA ILE A 363 -2.25 -4.52 4.04
C ILE A 363 -2.90 -3.19 4.47
N PRO A 364 -2.18 -2.29 5.17
CA PRO A 364 -2.69 -0.97 5.54
C PRO A 364 -3.19 -0.21 4.30
N PHE A 365 -4.42 0.29 4.37
CA PHE A 365 -5.06 0.97 3.26
C PHE A 365 -5.71 2.26 3.75
N GLU A 366 -5.21 3.39 3.26
CA GLU A 366 -5.61 4.74 3.70
C GLU A 366 -5.32 5.08 5.15
N GLN A 367 -4.24 4.51 5.66
CA GLN A 367 -3.75 4.64 7.03
C GLN A 367 -2.39 5.33 7.10
N GLU A 368 -2.01 6.09 6.05
CA GLU A 368 -0.69 6.75 5.97
C GLU A 368 -0.47 7.69 7.18
N ARG A 369 -1.55 8.32 7.65
CA ARG A 369 -1.57 9.19 8.83
C ARG A 369 -1.74 8.46 10.17
N ASP A 370 -1.77 7.13 10.16
CA ASP A 370 -1.82 6.29 11.35
C ASP A 370 -0.50 5.53 11.60
N ILE A 371 0.43 5.49 10.64
CA ILE A 371 1.80 4.95 10.78
C ILE A 371 2.43 5.39 12.11
N LYS A 372 2.80 4.45 12.98
CA LYS A 372 3.50 4.81 14.22
C LYS A 372 4.94 5.18 13.87
N VAL A 373 5.32 6.44 14.12
CA VAL A 373 6.65 6.93 13.71
C VAL A 373 7.73 6.28 14.57
N GLY A 374 8.70 5.64 13.91
CA GLY A 374 9.81 4.93 14.54
C GLY A 374 10.67 4.20 13.52
N LEU A 375 11.86 3.81 13.93
CA LEU A 375 12.86 3.05 13.19
C LEU A 375 12.89 1.65 13.77
N TYR A 376 12.33 0.69 13.06
CA TYR A 376 12.17 -0.68 13.51
C TYR A 376 13.44 -1.51 13.23
N SER A 377 13.58 -2.68 13.86
CA SER A 377 14.78 -3.53 13.71
C SER A 377 15.02 -4.01 12.29
N ASN A 378 13.94 -4.15 11.51
CA ASN A 378 13.89 -4.53 10.10
C ASN A 378 14.17 -3.36 9.15
N ARG A 379 14.50 -2.16 9.64
CA ARG A 379 14.84 -1.03 8.75
C ARG A 379 16.09 -1.29 7.90
N TYR A 380 16.93 -2.23 8.32
CA TYR A 380 18.05 -2.78 7.56
C TYR A 380 17.84 -4.28 7.38
N MET A 381 17.88 -4.74 6.14
CA MET A 381 17.65 -6.14 5.80
C MET A 381 18.70 -6.66 4.82
N CYS A 382 18.80 -7.98 4.79
CA CYS A 382 19.46 -8.70 3.70
C CYS A 382 18.40 -9.30 2.76
N CYS A 383 18.74 -9.50 1.49
CA CYS A 383 17.90 -10.25 0.55
C CYS A 383 18.73 -11.36 -0.12
N TYR A 384 18.48 -12.62 0.23
CA TYR A 384 19.22 -13.76 -0.33
C TYR A 384 18.25 -14.74 -0.95
N ASP A 385 18.39 -14.91 -2.24
CA ASP A 385 17.60 -15.82 -3.05
C ASP A 385 17.77 -17.28 -2.61
N GLY A 386 16.68 -18.05 -2.62
CA GLY A 386 16.63 -19.43 -2.14
C GLY A 386 16.69 -19.60 -0.61
N TYR A 387 16.68 -18.52 0.17
CA TYR A 387 16.60 -18.60 1.63
C TYR A 387 15.15 -18.50 2.11
N GLY A 388 14.77 -19.35 3.07
CA GLY A 388 13.43 -19.40 3.66
C GLY A 388 13.38 -19.02 5.14
N PRO A 389 12.20 -18.66 5.67
CA PRO A 389 10.87 -18.65 5.04
C PRO A 389 10.59 -17.41 4.16
N SER A 390 11.55 -16.49 4.04
CA SER A 390 11.51 -15.38 3.09
C SER A 390 12.94 -15.08 2.65
N PRO A 391 13.18 -14.71 1.39
CA PRO A 391 14.51 -14.26 0.98
C PRO A 391 14.91 -12.96 1.69
N TYR A 392 13.95 -12.22 2.24
CA TYR A 392 14.18 -11.00 3.01
C TYR A 392 14.37 -11.30 4.49
N MET A 393 15.59 -11.10 5.01
CA MET A 393 15.93 -11.42 6.39
C MET A 393 16.06 -10.17 7.27
N GLU A 394 15.38 -10.23 8.41
CA GLU A 394 15.43 -9.22 9.47
C GLU A 394 16.57 -9.50 10.45
N GLY A 395 17.72 -8.87 10.25
CA GLY A 395 18.67 -8.61 11.36
C GLY A 395 19.14 -9.79 12.21
N GLU A 396 19.23 -11.00 11.67
CA GLU A 396 19.79 -12.15 12.39
C GLU A 396 21.24 -11.88 12.83
N ASP A 397 21.63 -12.39 14.01
CA ASP A 397 23.01 -12.34 14.48
C ASP A 397 23.84 -13.20 13.53
N PRO A 398 24.85 -12.64 12.82
CA PRO A 398 25.72 -13.40 11.92
C PRO A 398 26.34 -14.63 12.59
N LYS A 399 26.39 -14.69 13.92
CA LYS A 399 26.90 -15.81 14.71
C LYS A 399 26.01 -17.05 14.68
N ASP A 400 24.69 -16.92 14.52
CA ASP A 400 23.79 -18.08 14.44
C ASP A 400 23.84 -18.75 13.04
N LEU A 401 24.49 -18.09 12.08
CA LEU A 401 24.74 -18.59 10.72
C LEU A 401 26.24 -18.90 10.48
N ALA A 402 27.04 -19.01 11.55
CA ALA A 402 28.51 -19.15 11.53
C ALA A 402 29.07 -20.40 10.80
N ASN A 403 28.22 -21.25 10.22
CA ASN A 403 28.66 -22.33 9.33
C ASN A 403 28.77 -21.91 7.85
N ILE A 404 28.37 -20.68 7.48
CA ILE A 404 28.57 -20.15 6.13
C ILE A 404 29.85 -19.31 6.14
N GLU A 405 31.00 -19.98 6.01
CA GLU A 405 32.35 -19.46 6.22
C GLU A 405 32.74 -18.20 5.40
N ASN A 406 31.90 -17.61 4.52
CA ASN A 406 32.34 -16.52 3.63
C ASN A 406 31.29 -15.51 3.06
N ALA A 407 30.04 -15.41 3.54
CA ALA A 407 29.01 -14.75 2.70
C ALA A 407 28.35 -13.44 3.19
N TRP A 408 28.25 -13.16 4.50
CA TRP A 408 27.34 -12.13 5.02
C TRP A 408 28.05 -10.90 5.57
N ARG A 409 27.60 -9.71 5.16
CA ARG A 409 28.01 -8.47 5.82
C ARG A 409 27.28 -8.33 7.17
N PRO A 410 27.97 -7.82 8.20
CA PRO A 410 27.31 -7.50 9.46
C PRO A 410 26.28 -6.38 9.26
N SER A 411 25.22 -6.42 10.06
CA SER A 411 24.20 -5.38 10.01
C SER A 411 24.76 -4.00 10.36
N PRO A 412 24.29 -2.92 9.72
CA PRO A 412 24.80 -1.58 10.01
C PRO A 412 24.58 -1.14 11.46
N GLU A 413 25.66 -0.79 12.16
CA GLU A 413 25.65 -0.23 13.52
C GLU A 413 25.55 1.30 13.47
N CYS A 414 24.42 1.85 13.02
CA CYS A 414 24.21 3.29 12.84
C CYS A 414 22.89 3.81 13.44
N ASP A 415 22.43 3.16 14.51
CA ASP A 415 21.20 3.50 15.22
C ASP A 415 21.15 4.98 15.66
N ASP A 416 22.25 5.52 16.16
CA ASP A 416 22.28 6.87 16.71
C ASP A 416 22.33 7.95 15.63
N GLU A 417 23.03 7.69 14.53
CA GLU A 417 23.03 8.52 13.32
C GLU A 417 21.64 8.57 12.70
N ASP A 418 20.99 7.42 12.50
CA ASP A 418 19.63 7.32 11.95
C ASP A 418 18.64 8.11 12.80
N ARG A 419 18.72 7.94 14.12
CA ARG A 419 17.89 8.64 15.11
C ARG A 419 18.10 10.15 15.06
N ALA A 420 19.36 10.59 15.03
CA ALA A 420 19.72 12.00 14.99
C ALA A 420 19.25 12.66 13.70
N ALA A 421 19.46 12.02 12.55
CA ALA A 421 19.03 12.50 11.24
C ALA A 421 17.51 12.54 11.12
N LEU A 422 16.79 11.53 11.63
CA LEU A 422 15.32 11.54 11.67
C LEU A 422 14.79 12.69 12.53
N ARG A 423 15.33 12.89 13.74
CA ARG A 423 14.95 14.01 14.60
C ARG A 423 15.22 15.36 13.92
N LYS A 424 16.38 15.49 13.27
CA LYS A 424 16.75 16.70 12.52
C LYS A 424 15.76 16.98 11.39
N LEU A 425 15.39 15.97 10.59
CA LEU A 425 14.38 16.08 9.54
C LEU A 425 13.03 16.52 10.12
N LEU A 426 12.50 15.79 11.12
CA LEU A 426 11.21 16.09 11.72
C LEU A 426 11.16 17.50 12.35
N ALA A 427 12.23 17.91 13.04
CA ALA A 427 12.34 19.25 13.60
C ALA A 427 12.33 20.33 12.50
N LYS A 428 13.03 20.11 11.38
CA LYS A 428 12.99 21.02 10.22
C LYS A 428 11.58 21.17 9.65
N LEU A 429 10.79 20.09 9.66
CA LEU A 429 9.41 20.07 9.20
C LEU A 429 8.41 20.64 10.23
N GLY A 430 8.87 21.00 11.44
CA GLY A 430 8.00 21.41 12.55
C GLY A 430 7.13 20.27 13.10
N GLN A 431 7.50 19.03 12.83
CA GLN A 431 6.82 17.84 13.34
C GLN A 431 7.41 17.45 14.69
N SER A 432 6.54 17.22 15.67
CA SER A 432 6.89 16.56 16.92
C SER A 432 6.37 15.13 16.90
N VAL A 433 7.16 14.19 17.42
CA VAL A 433 6.77 12.79 17.58
C VAL A 433 6.70 12.52 19.08
N GLN A 434 5.57 11.99 19.53
CA GLN A 434 5.46 11.46 20.88
C GLN A 434 6.16 10.10 20.92
N GLU A 435 7.26 10.03 21.66
CA GLU A 435 7.91 8.75 21.98
C GLU A 435 6.96 7.97 22.90
N SER A 436 6.54 6.78 22.44
CA SER A 436 5.51 5.96 23.12
C SER A 436 6.14 4.80 23.87
N TYR A 437 5.84 4.66 25.16
CA TYR A 437 6.46 3.65 26.01
C TYR A 437 5.84 2.24 25.91
N LEU A 438 4.76 2.05 25.14
CA LEU A 438 4.04 0.78 25.07
C LEU A 438 3.42 0.59 23.67
N ASP A 439 3.80 -0.48 22.98
CA ASP A 439 2.97 -1.11 21.97
C ASP A 439 2.56 -2.49 22.50
N SER A 440 1.27 -2.68 22.78
CA SER A 440 0.76 -3.87 23.44
C SER A 440 0.56 -5.07 22.51
N TYR A 441 0.89 -4.96 21.22
CA TYR A 441 0.44 -5.92 20.21
C TYR A 441 1.54 -6.60 19.38
N SER A 442 2.81 -6.19 19.49
CA SER A 442 3.92 -6.81 18.73
C SER A 442 5.11 -7.25 19.59
N GLY A 443 5.03 -7.14 20.92
CA GLY A 443 6.15 -7.46 21.82
C GLY A 443 7.39 -6.54 21.70
N GLY A 444 7.45 -5.69 20.67
CA GLY A 444 8.48 -4.67 20.48
C GLY A 444 8.10 -3.34 21.14
N ARG A 445 8.98 -2.80 21.99
CA ARG A 445 8.86 -1.43 22.51
C ARG A 445 9.77 -0.50 21.71
N ILE A 446 9.19 0.44 20.95
CA ILE A 446 9.91 1.65 20.51
C ILE A 446 9.86 2.66 21.66
N VAL A 447 10.71 2.45 22.67
CA VAL A 447 10.82 3.35 23.84
C VAL A 447 11.43 4.70 23.44
N ASP A 448 12.25 4.69 22.39
CA ASP A 448 12.93 5.79 21.70
C ASP A 448 12.75 5.50 20.20
N LEU A 449 12.84 6.49 19.30
CA LEU A 449 12.65 6.39 17.85
C LEU A 449 13.36 5.22 17.16
N VAL A 450 14.28 4.51 17.82
CA VAL A 450 14.85 3.24 17.35
C VAL A 450 14.41 2.09 18.24
N GLN A 451 13.78 1.07 17.66
CA GLN A 451 13.54 -0.22 18.30
C GLN A 451 14.88 -0.93 18.50
N LYS A 452 15.27 -1.18 19.76
CA LYS A 452 16.43 -2.02 20.04
C LYS A 452 16.11 -3.47 19.67
N ARG A 453 17.04 -4.14 18.97
CA ARG A 453 16.98 -5.60 18.79
C ARG A 453 17.03 -6.25 20.17
N TYR A 454 16.15 -7.20 20.44
CA TYR A 454 16.26 -7.99 21.67
C TYR A 454 17.43 -8.96 21.51
N GLY A 455 18.52 -8.72 22.26
CA GLY A 455 19.68 -9.58 22.35
C GLY A 455 20.33 -9.42 23.72
N SER A 456 20.33 -10.52 24.48
CA SER A 456 21.04 -10.82 25.74
C SER A 456 21.06 -9.76 26.85
N ALA A 457 20.30 -10.03 27.91
CA ALA A 457 20.73 -9.57 29.23
C ALA A 457 22.05 -10.31 29.56
N GLU A 458 23.03 -9.50 30.00
CA GLU A 458 24.36 -9.83 30.56
C GLU A 458 25.49 -10.18 29.59
#